data_AF-A0A3R9MD10-F1
#
_entry.id   AF-A0A3R9MD10-F1
#
_cell.length_a   1.000
_cell.length_b   1.000
_cell.length_c   1.000
_cell.angle_alpha   90.00
_cell.angle_beta   90.00
_cell.angle_gamma   90.00
#
_symmetry.space_group_name_H-M   'P 1'
#
loop_
_entity.id
_entity.type
_entity.pdbx_description
1 polymer ?
#
loop_
_entity_poly.entity_id
_entity_poly.type
_entity_poly.pdbx_seq_one_letter_code
_entity_poly.pdbx_strand_id
1 'polypeptide(L)'
;MKAGITLGSFLVVMVCNLPPVQAQANLTTSQSQSVSSRQYVPDKATAIKIAEAVWLPIYGKKIYKEKPFNAVSKGTSWIVEGSLPEGMEGGVVFIEINKADGRIVRVTHGK
;
A
#
# COMPACT_ATOMS: atom_id res chain seq x y z
N MET A 1 22.80 22.99 -83.43
CA MET A 1 22.14 22.76 -82.13
C MET A 1 22.09 21.25 -81.87
N LYS A 2 23.02 20.68 -81.10
CA LYS A 2 22.95 19.34 -80.49
C LYS A 2 24.21 19.08 -79.64
N ALA A 3 24.03 18.23 -78.63
CA ALA A 3 25.00 17.56 -77.76
C ALA A 3 25.38 18.29 -76.46
N GLY A 4 24.80 17.79 -75.36
CA GLY A 4 25.27 17.95 -73.99
C GLY A 4 24.78 16.75 -73.20
N ILE A 5 25.59 15.69 -73.16
CA ILE A 5 25.35 14.42 -72.46
C ILE A 5 25.39 14.70 -70.96
N THR A 6 24.27 14.49 -70.26
CA THR A 6 24.20 14.59 -68.80
C THR A 6 24.84 13.36 -68.17
N LEU A 7 25.93 13.60 -67.45
CA LEU A 7 26.57 12.62 -66.57
C LEU A 7 25.65 12.24 -65.41
N GLY A 8 25.83 11.00 -64.95
CA GLY A 8 25.96 10.79 -63.52
C GLY A 8 24.83 10.01 -62.87
N SER A 9 24.99 8.69 -62.93
CA SER A 9 24.74 7.74 -61.84
C SER A 9 23.59 8.04 -60.87
N PHE A 10 22.56 7.23 -61.04
CA PHE A 10 21.72 6.72 -59.95
C PHE A 10 22.59 6.26 -58.78
N LEU A 11 22.59 7.02 -57.68
CA LEU A 11 22.82 6.46 -56.35
C LEU A 11 21.66 6.92 -55.45
N VAL A 12 20.86 5.92 -55.11
CA VAL A 12 19.82 5.96 -54.08
C VAL A 12 20.44 6.44 -52.78
N VAL A 13 19.98 7.58 -52.26
CA VAL A 13 20.04 7.85 -50.82
C VAL A 13 18.71 8.44 -50.40
N MET A 14 17.80 7.53 -50.06
CA MET A 14 16.59 7.79 -49.29
C MET A 14 17.02 8.22 -47.89
N VAL A 15 17.35 9.50 -47.71
CA VAL A 15 17.56 10.08 -46.38
C VAL A 15 16.18 10.39 -45.81
N CYS A 16 15.61 9.39 -45.13
CA CYS A 16 14.49 9.60 -44.22
C CYS A 16 14.96 10.52 -43.09
N ASN A 17 14.73 11.83 -43.24
CA ASN A 17 14.84 12.78 -42.14
C ASN A 17 13.69 12.53 -41.15
N LEU A 18 13.88 11.53 -40.28
CA LEU A 18 13.13 11.41 -39.05
C LEU A 18 13.68 12.47 -38.07
N PRO A 19 12.84 13.33 -37.46
CA PRO A 19 13.31 14.13 -36.34
C PRO A 19 13.76 13.17 -35.23
N PRO A 20 14.84 13.49 -34.49
CA PRO A 20 15.22 12.69 -33.34
C PRO A 20 14.04 12.71 -32.36
N VAL A 21 13.36 11.57 -32.21
CA VAL A 21 12.47 11.35 -31.08
C VAL A 21 13.37 11.37 -29.86
N GLN A 22 13.42 12.52 -29.21
CA GLN A 22 14.02 12.66 -27.90
C GLN A 22 13.13 11.87 -26.94
N ALA A 23 13.53 10.64 -26.64
CA ALA A 23 13.00 9.88 -25.53
C ALA A 23 13.36 10.62 -24.24
N GLN A 24 12.51 11.57 -23.84
CA GLN A 24 12.57 12.18 -22.52
C GLN A 24 12.15 11.10 -21.54
N ALA A 25 13.14 10.45 -20.92
CA ALA A 25 12.92 9.66 -19.73
C ALA A 25 12.36 10.60 -18.65
N ASN A 26 11.05 10.54 -18.44
CA ASN A 26 10.42 11.16 -17.29
C ASN A 26 11.02 10.51 -16.04
N LEU A 27 12.03 11.15 -15.47
CA LEU A 27 12.54 10.89 -14.13
C LEU A 27 11.49 11.41 -13.14
N THR A 28 10.34 10.74 -13.07
CA THR A 28 9.43 10.88 -11.94
C THR A 28 10.14 10.28 -10.74
N THR A 29 10.79 11.16 -9.99
CA THR A 29 11.08 11.07 -8.57
C THR A 29 11.34 9.65 -8.09
N SER A 30 12.61 9.25 -8.06
CA SER A 30 13.09 8.26 -7.11
C SER A 30 12.84 8.82 -5.70
N GLN A 31 11.59 8.75 -5.24
CA GLN A 31 11.25 8.70 -3.83
C GLN A 31 12.09 7.57 -3.27
N SER A 32 13.05 7.94 -2.42
CA SER A 32 13.84 7.05 -1.59
C SER A 32 13.02 5.80 -1.24
N GLN A 33 13.35 4.66 -1.87
CA GLN A 33 12.97 3.36 -1.36
C GLN A 33 13.81 3.17 -0.09
N SER A 34 13.40 3.83 0.99
CA SER A 34 13.87 3.51 2.33
C SER A 34 13.58 2.03 2.53
N VAL A 35 14.61 1.29 2.95
CA VAL A 35 14.56 -0.16 3.15
C VAL A 35 13.24 -0.51 3.83
N SER A 36 12.28 -1.03 3.06
CA SER A 36 10.95 -1.32 3.57
C SER A 36 11.11 -2.53 4.47
N SER A 37 11.24 -2.28 5.78
CA SER A 37 11.12 -3.34 6.78
C SER A 37 9.81 -4.06 6.47
N ARG A 38 9.90 -5.31 6.00
CA ARG A 38 8.74 -6.12 5.62
C ARG A 38 7.74 -6.12 6.79
N GLN A 39 6.59 -5.46 6.61
CA GLN A 39 5.52 -5.43 7.60
C GLN A 39 4.45 -6.42 7.16
N TYR A 40 4.22 -7.48 7.95
CA TYR A 40 3.14 -8.45 7.65
C TYR A 40 1.75 -7.89 7.96
N VAL A 41 1.66 -6.78 8.71
CA VAL A 41 0.39 -6.06 8.96
C VAL A 41 0.52 -4.64 8.39
N PRO A 42 0.44 -4.47 7.05
CA PRO A 42 0.77 -3.22 6.39
C PRO A 42 -0.30 -2.13 6.57
N ASP A 43 -1.55 -2.50 6.86
CA ASP A 43 -2.66 -1.57 6.91
C ASP A 43 -3.65 -1.85 8.04
N LYS A 44 -4.53 -0.86 8.26
CA LYS A 44 -5.60 -0.86 9.26
C LYS A 44 -6.56 -2.05 9.07
N ALA A 45 -6.92 -2.36 7.83
CA ALA A 45 -7.91 -3.39 7.53
C ALA A 45 -7.38 -4.79 7.89
N THR A 46 -6.10 -5.03 7.63
CA THR A 46 -5.39 -6.26 7.99
C THR A 46 -5.31 -6.40 9.51
N ALA A 47 -4.96 -5.33 10.22
CA ALA A 47 -4.95 -5.34 11.69
C ALA A 47 -6.33 -5.67 12.28
N ILE A 48 -7.42 -5.11 11.74
CA ILE A 48 -8.79 -5.40 12.17
C ILE A 48 -9.15 -6.88 11.93
N LYS A 49 -8.79 -7.44 10.78
CA LYS A 49 -9.06 -8.87 10.49
C LYS A 49 -8.31 -9.80 11.44
N ILE A 50 -7.05 -9.49 11.75
CA ILE A 50 -6.26 -10.26 12.73
C ILE A 50 -6.90 -10.14 14.11
N ALA A 51 -7.27 -8.93 14.54
CA ALA A 51 -7.95 -8.69 15.80
C ALA A 51 -9.24 -9.52 15.93
N GLU A 52 -10.08 -9.51 14.90
CA GLU A 52 -11.32 -10.30 14.87
C GLU A 52 -11.04 -11.81 14.97
N ALA A 53 -10.04 -12.31 14.24
CA ALA A 53 -9.64 -13.72 14.27
C ALA A 53 -9.12 -14.16 15.65
N VAL A 54 -8.50 -13.25 16.42
CA VAL A 54 -8.01 -13.51 17.78
C VAL A 54 -9.15 -13.41 18.80
N TRP A 55 -10.01 -12.39 18.69
CA TRP A 55 -11.07 -12.17 19.67
C TRP A 55 -12.22 -13.17 19.57
N LEU A 56 -12.58 -13.60 18.35
CA LEU A 56 -13.69 -14.51 18.13
C LEU A 56 -13.59 -15.83 18.93
N PRO A 57 -12.45 -16.54 18.98
CA PRO A 57 -12.32 -17.74 19.81
C PRO A 57 -12.28 -17.46 21.32
N ILE A 58 -11.82 -16.29 21.75
CA ILE A 58 -11.68 -15.94 23.18
C ILE A 58 -13.02 -15.49 23.76
N TYR A 59 -13.73 -14.63 23.05
CA TYR A 59 -14.92 -13.92 23.54
C TYR A 59 -16.21 -14.38 22.85
N GLY A 60 -16.11 -15.09 21.72
CA GLY A 60 -17.26 -15.51 20.93
C GLY A 60 -17.86 -14.36 20.12
N LYS A 61 -19.04 -14.60 19.54
CA LYS A 61 -19.74 -13.63 18.67
C LYS A 61 -20.17 -12.34 19.36
N LYS A 62 -20.04 -12.23 20.69
CA LYS A 62 -20.41 -11.03 21.45
C LYS A 62 -19.61 -9.79 21.04
N ILE A 63 -18.38 -9.99 20.53
CA ILE A 63 -17.50 -8.92 20.05
C ILE A 63 -18.14 -8.10 18.93
N TYR A 64 -19.08 -8.68 18.19
CA TYR A 64 -19.75 -7.97 17.09
C TYR A 64 -20.71 -6.89 17.55
N LYS A 65 -21.11 -6.91 18.83
CA LYS A 65 -21.88 -5.82 19.45
C LYS A 65 -21.03 -4.55 19.65
N GLU A 66 -19.71 -4.71 19.64
CA GLU A 66 -18.75 -3.63 19.84
C GLU A 66 -18.20 -3.10 18.50
N LYS A 67 -18.88 -3.38 17.39
CA LYS A 67 -18.59 -2.75 16.09
C LYS A 67 -19.10 -1.29 16.10
N PRO A 68 -18.48 -0.38 15.32
CA PRO A 68 -17.36 -0.62 14.41
C PRO A 68 -16.03 -0.80 15.17
N PHE A 69 -15.15 -1.65 14.62
CA PHE A 69 -13.78 -1.76 15.12
C PHE A 69 -12.93 -0.65 14.54
N ASN A 70 -12.21 0.05 15.41
CA ASN A 70 -11.24 1.06 15.02
C ASN A 70 -9.83 0.52 15.20
N ALA A 71 -8.93 0.95 14.33
CA ALA A 71 -7.53 0.59 14.38
C ALA A 71 -6.67 1.82 14.12
N VAL A 72 -5.68 2.02 14.99
CA VAL A 72 -4.81 3.19 15.03
C VAL A 72 -3.36 2.73 14.99
N SER A 73 -2.59 3.39 14.15
CA SER A 73 -1.15 3.17 14.01
C SER A 73 -0.43 3.86 15.18
N LYS A 74 0.28 3.10 16.02
CA LYS A 74 1.08 3.65 17.13
C LYS A 74 2.48 3.05 17.12
N GLY A 75 3.45 3.82 16.65
CA GLY A 75 4.85 3.38 16.53
C GLY A 75 4.96 2.12 15.67
N THR A 76 5.50 1.04 16.24
CA THR A 76 5.66 -0.27 15.59
C THR A 76 4.45 -1.19 15.73
N SER A 77 3.37 -0.73 16.36
CA SER A 77 2.17 -1.53 16.63
C SER A 77 0.90 -0.93 16.02
N TRP A 78 -0.07 -1.79 15.73
CA TRP A 78 -1.47 -1.45 15.55
C TRP A 78 -2.20 -1.63 16.87
N ILE A 79 -2.97 -0.63 17.26
CA ILE A 79 -3.93 -0.71 18.36
C ILE A 79 -5.30 -0.87 17.73
N VAL A 80 -6.02 -1.94 18.08
CA VAL A 80 -7.38 -2.18 17.59
C VAL A 80 -8.32 -2.25 18.78
N GLU A 81 -9.43 -1.52 18.70
CA GLU A 81 -10.41 -1.39 19.76
C GLU A 81 -11.85 -1.48 19.22
N GLY A 82 -12.74 -1.99 20.06
CA GLY A 82 -14.18 -1.91 19.86
C GLY A 82 -14.74 -0.53 20.15
N SER A 83 -15.97 -0.31 19.75
CA SER A 83 -16.75 0.88 20.08
C SER A 83 -17.76 0.55 21.18
N LEU A 84 -17.92 1.48 22.13
CA LEU A 84 -19.00 1.46 23.11
C LEU A 84 -19.94 2.62 22.80
N PRO A 85 -21.25 2.37 22.62
CA PRO A 85 -22.21 3.45 22.45
C PRO A 85 -22.24 4.38 23.67
N GLU A 86 -22.48 5.67 23.42
CA GLU A 86 -22.57 6.68 24.47
C GLU A 86 -23.65 6.33 25.50
N GLY A 87 -23.34 6.52 26.79
CA GLY A 87 -24.27 6.26 27.89
C GLY A 87 -24.37 4.81 28.34
N MET A 88 -23.57 3.90 27.78
CA MET A 88 -23.39 2.56 28.35
C MET A 88 -22.15 2.50 29.25
N GLU A 89 -22.32 1.93 30.44
CA GLU A 89 -21.21 1.52 31.29
C GLU A 89 -20.72 0.14 30.84
N GLY A 90 -19.41 0.01 30.68
CA GLY A 90 -18.76 -1.22 30.27
C GLY A 90 -17.40 -0.95 29.66
N GLY A 91 -16.74 -2.01 29.19
CA GLY A 91 -15.52 -1.86 28.41
C GLY A 91 -15.54 -2.62 27.10
N VAL A 92 -14.55 -2.28 26.27
CA VAL A 92 -14.42 -2.75 24.89
C VAL A 92 -13.28 -3.73 24.73
N VAL A 93 -13.35 -4.55 23.68
CA VAL A 93 -12.24 -5.36 23.21
C VAL A 93 -11.10 -4.46 22.80
N PHE A 94 -9.90 -4.85 23.20
CA PHE A 94 -8.67 -4.15 22.90
C PHE A 94 -7.58 -5.17 22.55
N ILE A 95 -6.79 -4.86 21.53
CA ILE A 95 -5.63 -5.65 21.14
C ILE A 95 -4.52 -4.76 20.59
N GLU A 96 -3.30 -5.16 20.88
CA GLU A 96 -2.09 -4.57 20.32
C GLU A 96 -1.34 -5.61 19.48
N ILE A 97 -1.02 -5.24 18.24
CA ILE A 97 -0.44 -6.14 17.23
C ILE A 97 0.82 -5.49 16.67
N ASN A 98 1.95 -6.18 16.68
CA ASN A 98 3.17 -5.67 16.06
C ASN A 98 3.04 -5.67 14.52
N LYS A 99 3.44 -4.56 13.87
CA LYS A 99 3.33 -4.38 12.42
C LYS A 99 4.28 -5.25 11.62
N ALA A 100 5.47 -5.47 12.17
CA ALA A 100 6.57 -6.15 11.49
C ALA A 100 6.30 -7.65 11.41
N ASP A 101 5.98 -8.30 12.53
CA ASP A 101 5.84 -9.77 12.64
C ASP A 101 4.39 -10.26 12.86
N GLY A 102 3.43 -9.36 13.09
CA GLY A 102 2.03 -9.71 13.39
C GLY A 102 1.81 -10.28 14.79
N ARG A 103 2.84 -10.24 15.66
CA ARG A 103 2.75 -10.76 17.03
C ARG A 103 1.69 -10.02 17.82
N ILE A 104 0.88 -10.79 18.53
CA ILE A 104 -0.08 -10.25 19.49
C ILE A 104 0.67 -9.87 20.75
N VAL A 105 0.78 -8.57 21.01
CA VAL A 105 1.52 -8.01 22.16
C VAL A 105 0.64 -8.03 23.42
N ARG A 106 -0.64 -7.67 23.25
CA ARG A 106 -1.58 -7.59 24.37
C ARG A 106 -3.01 -7.79 23.89
N VAL A 107 -3.82 -8.50 24.65
CA VAL A 107 -5.27 -8.66 24.45
C VAL A 107 -5.95 -8.36 25.79
N THR A 108 -6.94 -7.46 25.79
CA THR A 108 -7.74 -7.13 26.97
C THR A 108 -9.20 -6.90 26.58
N HIS A 109 -10.10 -7.03 27.54
CA HIS A 109 -11.50 -6.61 27.43
C HIS A 109 -11.77 -5.72 28.63
N GLY A 110 -12.19 -4.47 28.38
CA GLY A 110 -12.54 -3.57 29.47
C GLY A 110 -13.79 -4.08 30.21
N LYS A 111 -13.93 -3.72 31.48
CA LYS A 111 -15.10 -4.08 32.31
C LYS A 111 -16.09 -2.94 32.38
#